data_AF-A0A966GFB0-F1
#
_entry.id   AF-A0A966GFB0-F1
#
_cell.length_a   1.000
_cell.length_b   1.000
_cell.length_c   1.000
_cell.angle_alpha   90.00
_cell.angle_beta   90.00
_cell.angle_gamma   90.00
#
_symmetry.space_group_name_H-M   'P 1'
#
loop_
_entity.id
_entity.type
_entity.pdbx_description
1 polymer ?
#
loop_
_entity_poly.entity_id
_entity_poly.type
_entity_poly.pdbx_seq_one_letter_code
_entity_poly.pdbx_strand_id
1 'polypeptide(L)'
;SDPEVTAAQFRLAALLVEPETQVAFNLAKGSLPIRGDVDLAAANDCMKKGLEILASGNILPDGTMLLSPDTGNQLNDLMVEFWNSPSITAEEGQARFAAIIATAD
;
A
#
# COMPACT_ATOMS: atom_id res chain seq x y z
N SER A 1 -10.25 8.71 -28.69
CA SER A 1 -10.89 7.84 -27.68
C SER A 1 -12.38 7.77 -27.96
N ASP A 2 -13.02 6.64 -27.65
CA ASP A 2 -14.48 6.46 -27.77
C ASP A 2 -15.18 7.25 -26.64
N PRO A 3 -16.17 8.12 -26.94
CA PRO A 3 -16.89 8.90 -25.94
C PRO A 3 -17.61 8.05 -24.89
N GLU A 4 -18.22 6.93 -25.27
CA GLU A 4 -18.98 6.07 -24.35
C GLU A 4 -18.05 5.33 -23.40
N VAL A 5 -16.90 4.86 -23.92
CA VAL A 5 -15.84 4.26 -23.08
C VAL A 5 -15.31 5.27 -22.07
N THR A 6 -15.11 6.51 -22.51
CA THR A 6 -14.62 7.59 -21.64
C THR A 6 -15.66 7.91 -20.55
N ALA A 7 -16.95 8.00 -20.90
CA ALA A 7 -18.03 8.21 -19.94
C ALA A 7 -18.14 7.07 -18.91
N ALA A 8 -18.00 5.82 -19.35
CA ALA A 8 -18.01 4.66 -18.48
C ALA A 8 -16.83 4.67 -17.48
N GLN A 9 -15.63 5.04 -17.93
CA GLN A 9 -14.45 5.18 -17.07
C GLN A 9 -14.65 6.26 -16.00
N PHE A 10 -15.21 7.42 -16.35
CA PHE A 10 -15.53 8.45 -15.37
C PHE A 10 -16.59 8.01 -14.37
N ARG A 11 -17.62 7.28 -14.81
CA ARG A 11 -18.63 6.74 -13.89
C ARG A 11 -18.02 5.73 -12.92
N LEU A 12 -17.12 4.86 -13.39
CA LEU A 12 -16.39 3.94 -12.51
C LEU A 12 -15.52 4.69 -11.51
N ALA A 13 -14.75 5.69 -11.97
CA ALA A 13 -13.91 6.51 -11.08
C ALA A 13 -14.74 7.19 -9.98
N ALA A 14 -15.91 7.75 -10.33
CA ALA A 14 -16.83 8.34 -9.37
C ALA A 14 -17.36 7.31 -8.37
N LEU A 15 -17.78 6.13 -8.86
CA LEU A 15 -18.28 5.05 -8.01
C LEU A 15 -17.22 4.56 -7.02
N LEU A 16 -15.97 4.40 -7.46
CA LEU A 16 -14.86 3.94 -6.60
C LEU A 16 -14.64 4.84 -5.39
N VAL A 17 -14.95 6.14 -5.49
CA VAL A 17 -14.76 7.11 -4.40
C VAL A 17 -16.07 7.53 -3.74
N GLU A 18 -17.20 6.91 -4.05
CA GLU A 18 -18.45 7.22 -3.35
C GLU A 18 -18.39 6.77 -1.88
N PRO A 19 -18.97 7.52 -0.91
CA PRO A 19 -18.85 7.18 0.51
C PRO A 19 -19.38 5.79 0.84
N GLU A 20 -20.57 5.45 0.33
CA GLU A 20 -21.20 4.14 0.57
C GLU A 20 -20.37 3.00 -0.06
N THR A 21 -19.88 3.21 -1.28
CA THR A 21 -19.00 2.25 -1.97
C THR A 21 -17.70 2.05 -1.19
N GLN A 22 -17.09 3.12 -0.67
CA GLN A 22 -15.89 3.05 0.15
C GLN A 22 -16.10 2.22 1.42
N VAL A 23 -17.21 2.42 2.14
CA VAL A 23 -17.52 1.61 3.34
C VAL A 23 -17.69 0.14 2.97
N ALA A 24 -18.58 -0.15 2.02
CA ALA A 24 -18.91 -1.53 1.66
C ALA A 24 -17.69 -2.30 1.12
N PHE A 25 -16.91 -1.67 0.23
CA PHE A 25 -15.72 -2.28 -0.34
C PHE A 25 -14.66 -2.54 0.72
N ASN A 26 -14.35 -1.56 1.58
CA ASN A 26 -13.29 -1.71 2.58
C ASN A 26 -13.66 -2.71 3.68
N LEU A 27 -14.93 -2.82 4.04
CA LEU A 27 -15.41 -3.88 4.96
C LEU A 27 -15.19 -5.28 4.38
N ALA A 28 -15.44 -5.48 3.08
CA ALA A 28 -15.21 -6.76 2.42
C ALA A 28 -13.71 -7.04 2.17
N LYS A 29 -12.94 -6.01 1.81
CA LYS A 29 -11.51 -6.09 1.49
C LYS A 29 -10.62 -6.23 2.73
N GLY A 30 -11.09 -5.74 3.89
CA GLY A 30 -10.33 -5.65 5.13
C GLY A 30 -9.37 -4.45 5.21
N SER A 31 -9.55 -3.45 4.34
CA SER A 31 -8.71 -2.23 4.27
C SER A 31 -9.38 -1.03 4.93
N LEU A 32 -8.73 0.14 4.88
CA LEU A 32 -9.26 1.41 5.40
C LEU A 32 -9.75 2.30 4.24
N PRO A 33 -10.91 2.97 4.38
CA PRO A 33 -11.38 3.93 3.39
C PRO A 33 -10.38 5.05 3.14
N ILE A 34 -10.24 5.47 1.87
CA ILE A 34 -9.41 6.64 1.52
C ILE A 34 -10.10 7.97 1.86
N ARG A 35 -11.41 7.93 2.13
CA ARG A 35 -12.24 9.08 2.48
C ARG A 35 -12.37 9.23 3.99
N GLY A 36 -12.23 10.46 4.48
CA GLY A 36 -12.41 10.79 5.90
C GLY A 36 -13.86 11.09 6.31
N ASP A 37 -14.77 11.21 5.35
CA ASP A 37 -16.17 11.59 5.57
C ASP A 37 -17.15 10.41 5.40
N VAL A 38 -16.67 9.18 5.58
CA VAL A 38 -17.48 7.96 5.54
C VAL A 38 -18.20 7.72 6.86
N ASP A 39 -19.32 7.00 6.82
CA ASP A 39 -20.03 6.59 8.03
C ASP A 39 -19.26 5.49 8.78
N LEU A 40 -18.66 5.88 9.91
CA LEU A 40 -17.88 4.99 10.77
C LEU A 40 -18.75 4.14 11.70
N ALA A 41 -20.06 4.36 11.77
CA ALA A 41 -20.96 3.49 12.53
C ALA A 41 -21.00 2.07 11.94
N ALA A 42 -20.85 1.96 10.61
CA ALA A 42 -20.77 0.69 9.89
C ALA A 42 -19.38 0.02 9.96
N ALA A 43 -18.36 0.70 10.48
CA ALA A 43 -17.00 0.17 10.55
C ALA A 43 -16.89 -0.96 11.59
N ASN A 44 -16.16 -2.03 11.25
CA ASN A 44 -15.78 -3.07 12.20
C ASN A 44 -14.64 -2.57 13.13
N ASP A 45 -14.35 -3.34 14.18
CA ASP A 45 -13.38 -2.93 15.22
C ASP A 45 -11.95 -2.76 14.67
N CYS A 46 -11.53 -3.60 13.72
CA CYS A 46 -10.22 -3.48 13.08
C CYS A 46 -10.11 -2.19 12.24
N MET A 47 -11.15 -1.83 11.50
CA MET A 47 -11.19 -0.61 10.69
C MET A 47 -11.14 0.62 11.59
N LYS A 48 -11.89 0.65 12.69
CA LYS A 48 -11.85 1.74 13.68
C LYS A 48 -10.44 1.94 14.24
N LYS A 49 -9.79 0.85 14.65
CA LYS A 49 -8.40 0.89 15.14
C LYS A 49 -7.43 1.42 14.08
N GLY A 50 -7.58 0.99 12.82
CA GLY A 50 -6.74 1.49 11.73
C GLY A 50 -6.91 2.99 11.48
N LEU A 51 -8.15 3.49 11.52
CA LEU A 51 -8.45 4.92 11.37
C LEU A 51 -7.88 5.77 12.52
N GLU A 52 -7.95 5.27 13.75
CA GLU A 52 -7.31 5.92 14.91
C GLU A 52 -5.79 6.02 14.74
N ILE A 53 -5.13 4.96 14.24
CA ILE A 53 -3.69 4.97 13.94
C ILE A 53 -3.37 6.00 12.86
N LEU A 54 -4.15 6.05 11.77
CA LEU A 54 -3.97 7.05 10.70
C LEU A 54 -4.10 8.47 11.25
N ALA A 55 -5.10 8.73 12.09
CA ALA A 55 -5.33 10.04 12.70
C ALA A 55 -4.19 10.47 13.66
N SER A 56 -3.43 9.52 14.22
CA SER A 56 -2.30 9.83 15.11
C SER A 56 -1.09 10.45 14.40
N GLY A 57 -1.03 10.39 13.06
CA GLY A 57 -0.03 11.09 12.25
C GLY A 57 1.37 10.46 12.20
N ASN A 58 1.65 9.41 12.97
CA ASN A 58 2.92 8.68 12.92
C ASN A 58 2.94 7.63 11.80
N ILE A 59 2.67 8.05 10.57
CA ILE A 59 2.54 7.18 9.40
C ILE A 59 3.62 7.48 8.35
N LEU A 60 4.05 6.44 7.65
CA LEU A 60 4.95 6.53 6.50
C LEU A 60 4.32 5.76 5.33
N PRO A 61 4.55 6.19 4.07
CA PRO A 61 4.20 5.38 2.91
C PRO A 61 4.86 4.01 2.99
N ASP A 62 4.16 2.98 2.53
CA ASP A 62 4.76 1.66 2.39
C ASP A 62 5.86 1.68 1.31
N GLY A 63 6.87 0.83 1.43
CA GLY A 63 7.97 0.75 0.45
C GLY A 63 7.47 0.49 -0.97
N THR A 64 6.39 -0.28 -1.15
CA THR A 64 5.79 -0.55 -2.46
C THR A 64 5.16 0.69 -3.12
N MET A 65 4.89 1.75 -2.34
CA MET A 65 4.43 3.04 -2.87
C MET A 65 5.60 3.94 -3.31
N LEU A 66 6.80 3.67 -2.81
CA LEU A 66 7.99 4.52 -2.98
C LEU A 66 8.99 3.93 -3.97
N LEU A 67 9.00 2.61 -4.14
CA LEU A 67 9.98 1.90 -4.93
C LEU A 67 9.34 1.34 -6.19
N SER A 68 10.08 1.36 -7.30
CA SER A 68 9.67 0.65 -8.50
C SER A 68 9.51 -0.86 -8.23
N PRO A 69 8.73 -1.57 -9.06
CA PRO A 69 8.65 -3.03 -8.96
C PRO A 69 10.01 -3.72 -9.10
N ASP A 70 10.93 -3.16 -9.89
CA ASP A 70 12.27 -3.72 -10.06
C ASP A 70 13.10 -3.59 -8.79
N THR A 71 13.19 -2.39 -8.23
CA THR A 71 13.88 -2.14 -6.96
C THR A 71 13.27 -2.99 -5.83
N GLY A 72 11.94 -3.07 -5.76
CA GLY A 72 11.23 -3.91 -4.79
C GLY A 72 11.58 -5.40 -4.91
N ASN A 73 11.72 -5.92 -6.13
CA ASN A 73 12.13 -7.31 -6.36
C ASN A 73 13.58 -7.58 -5.94
N GLN A 74 14.51 -6.68 -6.27
CA GLN A 74 15.91 -6.80 -5.82
C GLN A 74 16.01 -6.85 -4.30
N LEU A 75 15.23 -6.03 -3.59
CA LEU A 75 15.18 -6.06 -2.13
C LEU A 75 14.58 -7.37 -1.61
N ASN A 76 13.50 -7.86 -2.21
CA ASN A 76 12.89 -9.14 -1.82
C ASN A 76 13.88 -10.30 -1.99
N ASP A 77 14.59 -10.37 -3.12
CA ASP A 77 15.60 -11.39 -3.38
C ASP A 77 16.73 -11.33 -2.35
N LEU A 78 17.25 -10.13 -2.05
CA LEU A 78 18.23 -9.92 -1.00
C LEU A 78 17.74 -10.44 0.36
N MET A 79 16.49 -10.11 0.75
CA MET A 79 15.95 -10.57 2.04
C MET A 79 15.80 -12.09 2.06
N VAL A 80 15.35 -12.72 0.96
CA VAL A 80 15.28 -14.17 0.84
C VAL A 80 16.66 -14.80 0.99
N GLU A 81 17.67 -14.30 0.29
CA GLU A 81 19.04 -14.81 0.39
C GLU A 81 19.60 -14.65 1.80
N PHE A 82 19.44 -13.46 2.40
CA PHE A 82 19.93 -13.13 3.74
C PHE A 82 19.39 -14.10 4.80
N TRP A 83 18.07 -14.35 4.79
CA TRP A 83 17.46 -15.23 5.79
C TRP A 83 17.73 -16.73 5.56
N ASN A 84 18.02 -17.14 4.31
CA ASN A 84 18.24 -18.55 3.98
C ASN A 84 19.73 -18.94 3.90
N SER A 85 20.65 -17.97 3.90
CA SER A 85 22.08 -18.22 3.76
C SER A 85 22.83 -17.83 5.03
N PRO A 86 23.26 -18.78 5.88
CA PRO A 86 23.94 -18.48 7.14
C PRO A 86 25.33 -17.85 6.95
N SER A 87 25.82 -17.78 5.70
CA SER A 87 27.08 -17.12 5.34
C SER A 87 26.96 -15.61 5.16
N ILE A 88 25.76 -15.07 4.92
CA ILE A 88 25.59 -13.62 4.72
C ILE A 88 25.47 -12.97 6.11
N THR A 89 26.41 -12.09 6.46
CA THR A 89 26.35 -11.36 7.73
C THR A 89 25.36 -10.20 7.67
N ALA A 90 24.97 -9.67 8.83
CA ALA A 90 24.12 -8.49 8.90
C ALA A 90 24.76 -7.27 8.20
N GLU A 91 26.08 -7.11 8.33
CA GLU A 91 26.84 -6.06 7.68
C GLU A 91 26.83 -6.20 6.15
N GLU A 92 27.00 -7.42 5.64
CA GLU A 92 26.93 -7.69 4.21
C GLU A 92 25.52 -7.47 3.66
N GLY A 93 24.50 -7.96 4.35
CA GLY A 93 23.10 -7.72 3.99
C GLY A 93 22.76 -6.23 3.94
N GLN A 94 23.21 -5.46 4.94
CA GLN A 94 23.02 -4.01 4.97
C GLN A 94 23.77 -3.31 3.82
N ALA A 95 25.01 -3.68 3.53
CA ALA A 95 25.79 -3.10 2.45
C ALA A 95 25.12 -3.34 1.09
N ARG A 96 24.60 -4.55 0.84
CA ARG A 96 23.85 -4.89 -0.37
C ARG A 96 22.53 -4.11 -0.47
N PHE A 97 21.79 -4.00 0.64
CA PHE A 97 20.57 -3.19 0.69
C PHE A 97 20.85 -1.73 0.31
N ALA A 98 21.89 -1.13 0.91
CA ALA A 98 22.28 0.25 0.61
C ALA A 98 22.69 0.43 -0.85
N ALA A 99 23.38 -0.56 -1.44
CA ALA A 99 23.75 -0.53 -2.85
C ALA A 99 22.53 -0.53 -3.78
N ILE A 100 21.52 -1.37 -3.50
CA ILE A 100 20.26 -1.40 -4.27
C ILE A 100 19.55 -0.04 -4.18
N ILE A 101 19.38 0.50 -2.97
CA ILE A 101 18.71 1.79 -2.77
C ILE A 101 19.48 2.95 -3.42
N ALA A 102 20.81 2.92 -3.43
CA ALA A 102 21.63 3.96 -4.05
C ALA A 102 21.43 4.06 -5.58
N THR A 103 20.89 3.01 -6.20
CA THR A 103 20.61 2.94 -7.63
C THR A 103 19.12 2.78 -7.95
N ALA A 104 18.23 2.99 -6.96
CA ALA A 104 16.79 2.91 -7.14
C ALA A 104 16.29 4.00 -8.11
N ASP A 105 15.27 3.65 -8.90
CA ASP A 105 14.64 4.46 -9.95
C ASP A 105 13.29 5.09 -9.53
#